data_AF-A0A5B7UHT5-F1
#
_entry.id   AF-A0A5B7UHT5-F1
#
_cell.length_a   1.000
_cell.length_b   1.000
_cell.length_c   1.000
_cell.angle_alpha   90.00
_cell.angle_beta   90.00
_cell.angle_gamma   90.00
#
_symmetry.space_group_name_H-M   'P 1'
#
loop_
_entity.id
_entity.type
_entity.pdbx_description
1 polymer ?
#
loop_
_entity_poly.entity_id
_entity_poly.type
_entity_poly.pdbx_seq_one_letter_code
_entity_poly.pdbx_strand_id
1 'polypeptide(L)'
;MFYFQDLFFKINWKQGFVKEGLNKEEANTAILLKKDDLFYLGIMDKNHNKIFRNIPKIKSEKTFSKINYKLLPGASKMLPKVFFSAKSIGYYEPNKEIINIRNHSSHTKGGKPQDGFEKIDFNVQDCRKMIDFFKSSIEKHPEWKNFGFQFSDTQSYNTIDEFYKEIEAQGYNISYSDIPESYINQLVDEGKLYLFQIYNKDFSPYSKGTPNMHTLYWKALFTEENLSNVIYKLNGQAEIFYREKSIDDENIIVHKAKEAIGNKNPNAIKKQSTFEYDLVKDKRYTVDKFQFHVPISLNFKANGSNFINQEVLSFLKNNPDVNIIGIDRGERHLIYLSLINQKGEILSQESFNTIKDEHHEIETPYHQLLSIKEKERDEARKNWGTIENIKELKEGYLSQVVHKIAKMMVDHNTIILLEDLNFGFKRGRFKVEKQVYQKLEKMLIDKLNYLVFKDKKNPFEPGGLYNALQLTNKFTSFKDLGKQSGFLFYVPAWNTSKIDPTTGFVNLFNTKYESIEKAKKFFNNFQSILFNKKENHFEFTFNYNDFT
;
A
#
# COMPACT_ATOMS: atom_id res chain seq x y z
N MET A 1 21.23 -21.40 -14.52
CA MET A 1 20.76 -20.00 -14.40
C MET A 1 21.07 -19.53 -13.00
N PHE A 2 21.82 -18.44 -12.87
CA PHE A 2 22.38 -17.98 -11.60
C PHE A 2 21.27 -17.43 -10.70
N TYR A 3 21.17 -17.98 -9.49
CA TYR A 3 20.44 -17.34 -8.40
C TYR A 3 21.20 -16.04 -8.08
N PHE A 4 20.63 -14.90 -8.44
CA PHE A 4 21.16 -13.61 -8.00
C PHE A 4 20.84 -13.45 -6.52
N GLN A 5 21.82 -13.77 -5.67
CA GLN A 5 21.78 -13.40 -4.26
C GLN A 5 22.16 -11.92 -4.19
N ASP A 6 21.15 -11.06 -4.03
CA ASP A 6 21.40 -9.65 -3.71
C ASP A 6 22.02 -9.59 -2.29
N LEU A 7 23.34 -9.42 -2.19
CA LEU A 7 23.97 -8.99 -0.95
C LEU A 7 23.74 -7.49 -0.79
N PHE A 8 23.02 -7.12 0.28
CA PHE A 8 22.80 -5.74 0.66
C PHE A 8 23.66 -5.41 1.89
N PHE A 9 24.53 -4.41 1.78
CA PHE A 9 25.18 -3.83 2.95
C PHE A 9 24.34 -2.66 3.46
N LYS A 10 23.81 -2.78 4.69
CA LYS A 10 23.10 -1.70 5.36
C LYS A 10 24.09 -0.75 5.99
N ILE A 11 24.10 0.51 5.54
CA ILE A 11 24.83 1.57 6.24
C ILE A 11 23.91 2.10 7.35
N ASN A 12 24.19 1.69 8.59
CA ASN A 12 23.39 2.06 9.77
C ASN A 12 23.69 3.50 10.21
N TRP A 13 22.72 4.40 10.07
CA TRP A 13 22.75 5.71 10.71
C TRP A 13 22.06 5.61 12.08
N LYS A 14 22.85 5.64 13.17
CA LYS A 14 22.33 5.52 14.55
C LYS A 14 21.51 6.75 14.94
N GLN A 15 20.39 6.53 15.61
CA GLN A 15 19.62 7.58 16.28
C GLN A 15 20.48 8.33 17.31
N GLY A 16 20.66 9.63 17.13
CA GLY A 16 21.06 10.53 18.19
C GLY A 16 19.85 10.96 19.04
N PHE A 17 19.93 10.71 20.35
CA PHE A 17 19.05 11.34 21.33
C PHE A 17 19.30 12.85 21.38
N VAL A 18 18.24 13.62 21.66
CA VAL A 18 18.19 15.09 21.65
C VAL A 18 19.36 15.71 22.42
N LYS A 19 20.15 16.55 21.75
CA LYS A 19 20.82 17.71 22.35
C LYS A 19 20.17 18.96 21.75
N GLU A 20 19.92 19.93 22.62
CA GLU A 20 19.10 21.13 22.41
C GLU A 20 19.45 21.94 21.16
N GLY A 21 18.41 22.54 20.55
CA GLY A 21 18.54 23.78 19.76
C GLY A 21 19.03 23.65 18.32
N LEU A 22 19.33 22.44 17.83
CA LEU A 22 19.84 22.21 16.48
C LEU A 22 19.04 21.11 15.79
N ASN A 23 18.63 21.35 14.53
CA ASN A 23 18.17 20.30 13.63
C ASN A 23 19.14 19.11 13.73
N LYS A 24 18.63 17.88 13.79
CA LYS A 24 19.46 16.65 13.93
C LYS A 24 20.34 16.35 12.72
N GLU A 25 20.50 17.29 11.78
CA GLU A 25 21.32 17.16 10.58
C GLU A 25 22.78 16.86 10.93
N GLU A 26 23.38 17.50 11.94
CA GLU A 26 24.78 17.23 12.31
C GLU A 26 24.97 15.83 12.92
N ALA A 27 23.95 15.35 13.63
CA ALA A 27 23.97 14.03 14.26
C ALA A 27 23.67 12.92 13.25
N ASN A 28 22.73 13.16 12.33
CA ASN A 28 22.29 12.20 11.32
C ASN A 28 23.13 12.26 10.04
N THR A 29 23.83 13.38 9.82
CA THR A 29 24.68 13.72 8.66
C THR A 29 24.03 13.74 7.28
N ALA A 30 22.75 13.38 7.16
CA ALA A 30 22.02 13.35 5.91
C ALA A 30 21.11 14.57 5.75
N ILE A 31 21.06 15.11 4.54
CA ILE A 31 20.16 16.19 4.12
C ILE A 31 19.51 15.85 2.78
N LEU A 32 18.38 16.49 2.49
CA LEU A 32 17.75 16.45 1.18
C LEU A 32 17.88 17.81 0.50
N LEU A 33 18.14 17.80 -0.80
CA LEU A 33 18.20 18.98 -1.66
C LEU A 33 17.25 18.81 -2.84
N LYS A 34 16.71 19.93 -3.33
CA LYS A 34 15.92 20.00 -4.56
C LYS A 34 16.57 21.00 -5.52
N LYS A 35 16.57 20.68 -6.82
CA LYS A 35 16.98 21.59 -7.90
C LYS A 35 16.30 21.16 -9.20
N ASP A 36 15.68 22.09 -9.93
CA ASP A 36 15.08 21.85 -11.26
C ASP A 36 14.15 20.60 -11.30
N ASP A 37 13.28 20.46 -10.30
CA ASP A 37 12.39 19.29 -10.06
C ASP A 37 13.06 17.93 -9.81
N LEU A 38 14.39 17.92 -9.67
CA LEU A 38 15.19 16.80 -9.24
C LEU A 38 15.44 16.86 -7.74
N PHE A 39 15.66 15.68 -7.15
CA PHE A 39 15.89 15.50 -5.73
C PHE A 39 17.25 14.85 -5.51
N TYR A 40 17.92 15.26 -4.44
CA TYR A 40 19.25 14.78 -4.11
C TYR A 40 19.35 14.46 -2.63
N LEU A 41 20.14 13.45 -2.33
CA LEU A 41 20.56 13.06 -0.99
C LEU A 41 21.99 13.52 -0.79
N GLY A 42 22.22 14.42 0.15
CA GLY A 42 23.54 14.85 0.58
C GLY A 42 23.92 14.15 1.89
N ILE A 43 25.12 13.59 1.96
CA ILE A 43 25.67 12.95 3.16
C ILE A 43 26.95 13.66 3.53
N MET A 44 26.97 14.29 4.70
CA MET A 44 28.15 14.98 5.20
C MET A 44 29.21 13.98 5.67
N ASP A 45 30.48 14.27 5.38
CA ASP A 45 31.57 13.56 6.04
C ASP A 45 31.49 13.76 7.56
N LYS A 46 31.84 12.72 8.33
CA LYS A 46 31.71 12.72 9.79
C LYS A 46 32.53 13.82 10.45
N ASN A 47 33.69 14.16 9.89
CA ASN A 47 34.55 15.22 10.41
C ASN A 47 34.09 16.63 10.00
N HIS A 48 33.13 16.70 9.06
CA HIS A 48 32.62 17.92 8.46
C HIS A 48 31.10 18.06 8.62
N ASN A 49 30.51 17.47 9.66
CA ASN A 49 29.06 17.46 9.91
C ASN A 49 28.43 18.83 10.23
N LYS A 50 29.22 19.92 10.21
CA LYS A 50 28.79 21.30 10.52
C LYS A 50 28.85 22.22 9.30
N ILE A 51 29.12 21.70 8.10
CA ILE A 51 29.27 22.51 6.88
C ILE A 51 28.03 23.36 6.56
N PHE A 52 26.83 22.94 6.97
CA PHE A 52 25.59 23.73 6.77
C PHE A 52 25.25 24.73 7.88
N ARG A 53 26.12 24.95 8.89
CA ARG A 53 25.89 26.01 9.90
C ARG A 53 26.02 27.42 9.31
N ASN A 54 27.05 27.60 8.48
CA ASN A 54 27.44 28.91 7.95
C ASN A 54 27.41 28.86 6.42
N ILE A 55 26.21 28.81 5.86
CA ILE A 55 26.00 28.83 4.42
C ILE A 55 26.44 30.20 3.89
N PRO A 56 27.28 30.26 2.84
CA PRO A 56 27.71 31.54 2.26
C PRO A 56 26.51 32.33 1.72
N LYS A 57 26.60 33.66 1.79
CA LYS A 57 25.57 34.53 1.20
C LYS A 57 25.41 34.23 -0.28
N ILE A 58 24.15 34.16 -0.73
CA ILE A 58 23.80 33.91 -2.12
C ILE A 58 24.25 35.12 -2.96
N LYS A 59 25.12 34.86 -3.93
CA LYS A 59 25.62 35.85 -4.90
C LYS A 59 25.21 35.54 -6.34
N SER A 60 24.71 34.32 -6.59
CA SER A 60 24.31 33.81 -7.91
C SER A 60 22.88 33.31 -7.87
N GLU A 61 22.20 33.34 -9.01
CA GLU A 61 20.84 32.80 -9.15
C GLU A 61 20.78 31.26 -9.10
N LYS A 62 21.89 30.57 -9.38
CA LYS A 62 21.96 29.10 -9.34
C LYS A 62 22.07 28.59 -7.90
N THR A 63 20.99 27.99 -7.40
CA THR A 63 20.90 27.46 -6.04
C THR A 63 20.32 26.05 -6.00
N PHE A 64 20.62 25.34 -4.92
CA PHE A 64 19.83 24.20 -4.46
C PHE A 64 18.91 24.67 -3.34
N SER A 65 17.66 24.22 -3.34
CA SER A 65 16.78 24.39 -2.20
C SER A 65 17.02 23.23 -1.22
N LYS A 66 17.67 23.53 -0.09
CA LYS A 66 17.82 22.59 1.02
C LYS A 66 16.50 22.42 1.74
N ILE A 67 16.10 21.17 1.96
CA ILE A 67 14.87 20.83 2.67
C ILE A 67 15.15 20.87 4.18
N ASN A 68 14.49 21.78 4.88
CA ASN A 68 14.52 21.88 6.34
C ASN A 68 13.34 21.11 6.92
N TYR A 69 13.64 20.05 7.66
CA TYR A 69 12.64 19.17 8.26
C TYR A 69 12.47 19.47 9.74
N LYS A 70 11.23 19.75 10.17
CA LYS A 70 10.87 19.87 11.58
C LYS A 70 9.77 18.88 11.94
N LEU A 71 9.95 18.21 13.07
CA LEU A 71 8.98 17.27 13.61
C LEU A 71 8.98 17.33 15.15
N LEU A 72 7.78 17.37 15.73
CA LEU A 72 7.51 17.12 17.13
C LEU A 72 6.82 15.74 17.25
N PRO A 73 7.59 14.64 17.42
CA PRO A 73 7.02 13.30 17.46
C PRO A 73 6.51 12.95 18.86
N GLY A 74 5.39 12.24 18.96
CA GLY A 74 4.97 11.61 20.23
C GLY A 74 4.73 12.62 21.34
N ALA A 75 3.74 13.50 21.16
CA ALA A 75 3.46 14.63 22.05
C ALA A 75 3.29 14.17 23.50
N SER A 76 2.57 13.06 23.72
CA SER A 76 2.34 12.47 25.05
C SER A 76 3.61 12.14 25.83
N LYS A 77 4.74 11.90 25.16
CA LYS A 77 6.04 11.63 25.78
C LYS A 77 6.95 12.85 25.74
N MET A 78 6.95 13.59 24.62
CA MET A 78 7.89 14.68 24.40
C MET A 78 7.55 15.93 25.22
N LEU A 79 6.27 16.32 25.35
CA LEU A 79 5.92 17.49 26.15
C LEU A 79 6.30 17.28 27.62
N PRO A 80 5.94 16.17 28.29
CA PRO A 80 6.30 16.00 29.69
C PRO A 80 7.82 15.89 29.88
N LYS A 81 8.50 15.20 28.95
CA LYS A 81 9.96 15.05 28.98
C LYS A 81 10.68 16.39 28.89
N VAL A 82 10.21 17.32 28.06
CA VAL A 82 10.86 18.61 27.85
C VAL A 82 10.47 19.63 28.91
N PHE A 83 9.20 19.71 29.29
CA PHE A 83 8.73 20.76 30.20
C PHE A 83 8.99 20.46 31.68
N PHE A 84 9.08 19.18 32.06
CA PHE A 84 9.38 18.78 33.43
C PHE A 84 10.78 18.18 33.60
N SER A 85 11.68 18.40 32.64
CA SER A 85 13.06 17.95 32.76
C SER A 85 13.77 18.75 33.86
N ALA A 86 14.68 18.12 34.61
CA ALA A 86 15.46 18.82 35.65
C ALA A 86 16.21 20.05 35.11
N LYS A 87 16.57 20.04 33.82
CA LYS A 87 17.30 21.14 33.18
C LYS A 87 16.43 22.35 32.83
N SER A 88 15.14 22.14 32.58
CA SER A 88 14.24 23.14 31.99
C SER A 88 13.03 23.46 32.86
N ILE A 89 12.76 22.69 33.91
CA ILE A 89 11.61 22.91 34.79
C ILE A 89 11.62 24.30 35.43
N GLY A 90 12.80 24.84 35.74
CA GLY A 90 12.95 26.22 36.23
C GLY A 90 12.68 27.30 35.16
N TYR A 91 12.69 26.96 33.88
CA TYR A 91 12.35 27.88 32.78
C TYR A 91 10.84 27.86 32.49
N TYR A 92 10.20 26.69 32.56
CA TYR A 92 8.77 26.54 32.29
C TYR A 92 7.89 26.80 33.52
N GLU A 93 8.46 26.74 34.72
CA GLU A 93 7.84 27.11 36.01
C GLU A 93 6.43 26.53 36.23
N PRO A 94 6.24 25.20 36.18
CA PRO A 94 4.95 24.60 36.53
C PRO A 94 4.60 24.89 38.00
N ASN A 95 3.38 25.36 38.25
CA ASN A 95 2.93 25.61 39.61
C ASN A 95 2.70 24.30 40.39
N LYS A 96 2.52 24.40 41.72
CA LYS A 96 2.33 23.23 42.60
C LYS A 96 1.15 22.35 42.17
N GLU A 97 0.09 22.96 41.65
CA GLU A 97 -1.10 22.25 41.18
C GLU A 97 -0.79 21.38 39.94
N ILE A 98 -0.12 21.93 38.93
CA ILE A 98 0.32 21.19 37.73
C ILE A 98 1.27 20.05 38.11
N ILE A 99 2.18 20.28 39.05
CA ILE A 99 3.08 19.24 39.57
C ILE A 99 2.25 18.12 40.23
N ASN A 100 1.27 18.47 41.06
CA ASN A 100 0.39 17.49 41.71
C ASN A 100 -0.42 16.67 40.70
N ILE A 101 -1.02 17.34 39.70
CA ILE A 101 -1.77 16.71 38.60
C ILE A 101 -0.89 15.73 37.82
N ARG A 102 0.37 16.09 37.57
CA ARG A 102 1.33 15.21 36.90
C ARG A 102 1.71 14.01 37.76
N ASN A 103 2.04 14.24 39.02
CA ASN A 103 2.50 13.20 39.95
C ASN A 103 1.44 12.10 40.11
N HIS A 104 0.19 12.49 40.33
CA HIS A 104 -0.93 11.56 40.48
C HIS A 104 -1.60 11.16 39.15
N SER A 105 -1.14 11.72 38.03
CA SER A 105 -1.68 11.47 36.68
C SER A 105 -3.20 11.69 36.55
N SER A 106 -3.80 12.58 37.34
CA SER A 106 -5.25 12.84 37.32
C SER A 106 -5.75 13.42 35.99
N HIS A 107 -4.85 13.99 35.18
CA HIS A 107 -5.11 14.46 33.82
C HIS A 107 -5.29 13.34 32.77
N THR A 108 -5.09 12.07 33.12
CA THR A 108 -5.22 10.93 32.19
C THR A 108 -6.16 9.85 32.71
N LYS A 109 -6.84 9.14 31.80
CA LYS A 109 -7.69 7.99 32.14
C LYS A 109 -6.90 6.72 32.48
N GLY A 110 -5.85 6.42 31.71
CA GLY A 110 -5.03 5.21 31.88
C GLY A 110 -3.52 5.46 31.95
N GLY A 111 -3.09 6.71 32.17
CA GLY A 111 -1.69 7.05 32.29
C GLY A 111 -1.11 6.62 33.63
N LYS A 112 0.21 6.42 33.66
CA LYS A 112 0.94 6.03 34.88
C LYS A 112 1.25 7.28 35.73
N PRO A 113 1.11 7.20 37.07
CA PRO A 113 1.63 8.25 37.97
C PRO A 113 3.16 8.28 37.93
N GLN A 114 3.74 9.34 38.51
CA GLN A 114 5.18 9.38 38.73
C GLN A 114 5.59 8.40 39.83
N ASP A 115 6.85 7.97 39.81
CA ASP A 115 7.38 7.03 40.81
C ASP A 115 7.20 7.60 42.22
N GLY A 116 6.64 6.79 43.12
CA GLY A 116 6.34 7.19 44.50
C GLY A 116 4.98 7.88 44.72
N PHE A 117 4.14 8.01 43.68
CA PHE A 117 2.80 8.57 43.77
C PHE A 117 1.72 7.57 43.35
N GLU A 118 0.57 7.63 44.02
CA GLU A 118 -0.60 6.83 43.66
C GLU A 118 -1.40 7.49 42.54
N LYS A 119 -2.01 6.67 41.67
CA LYS A 119 -2.90 7.15 40.61
C LYS A 119 -4.19 7.66 41.24
N ILE A 120 -4.56 8.90 40.94
CA ILE A 120 -5.88 9.46 41.25
C ILE A 120 -6.79 9.31 40.02
N ASP A 121 -8.09 9.16 40.25
CA ASP A 121 -9.09 9.09 39.18
C ASP A 121 -9.01 10.28 38.22
N PHE A 122 -9.44 10.02 36.99
CA PHE A 122 -9.42 11.05 35.94
C PHE A 122 -10.31 12.23 36.29
N ASN A 123 -9.75 13.44 36.22
CA ASN A 123 -10.47 14.68 36.39
C ASN A 123 -10.32 15.56 35.13
N VAL A 124 -11.45 15.93 34.52
CA VAL A 124 -11.45 16.73 33.28
C VAL A 124 -10.90 18.14 33.48
N GLN A 125 -11.09 18.74 34.66
CA GLN A 125 -10.54 20.06 34.97
C GLN A 125 -9.02 20.01 35.11
N ASP A 126 -8.49 18.97 35.76
CA ASP A 126 -7.05 18.74 35.85
C ASP A 126 -6.43 18.50 34.46
N CYS A 127 -7.15 17.77 33.60
CA CYS A 127 -6.78 17.59 32.20
C CYS A 127 -6.67 18.94 31.46
N ARG A 128 -7.66 19.80 31.60
CA ARG A 128 -7.69 21.13 30.96
C ARG A 128 -6.59 22.05 31.48
N LYS A 129 -6.36 22.07 32.80
CA LYS A 129 -5.23 22.81 33.41
C LYS A 129 -3.88 22.33 32.88
N MET A 130 -3.69 21.02 32.73
CA MET A 130 -2.47 20.45 32.14
C MET A 130 -2.32 20.86 30.66
N ILE A 131 -3.41 20.90 29.90
CA ILE A 131 -3.41 21.37 28.51
C ILE A 131 -3.01 22.86 28.43
N ASP A 132 -3.57 23.72 29.27
CA ASP A 132 -3.22 25.15 29.28
C ASP A 132 -1.75 25.38 29.67
N PHE A 133 -1.23 24.60 30.62
CA PHE A 133 0.20 24.59 30.93
C PHE A 133 1.04 24.18 29.71
N PHE A 134 0.62 23.16 28.95
CA PHE A 134 1.32 22.77 27.74
C PHE A 134 1.24 23.81 26.63
N LYS A 135 0.07 24.43 26.39
CA LYS A 135 -0.08 25.50 25.40
C LYS A 135 0.86 26.67 25.70
N SER A 136 0.85 27.16 26.94
CA SER A 136 1.73 28.26 27.36
C SER A 136 3.21 27.88 27.29
N SER A 137 3.56 26.63 27.62
CA SER A 137 4.95 26.15 27.51
C SER A 137 5.42 26.00 26.06
N ILE A 138 4.53 25.61 25.13
CA ILE A 138 4.82 25.53 23.70
C ILE A 138 5.10 26.93 23.12
N GLU A 139 4.30 27.93 23.49
CA GLU A 139 4.50 29.32 23.05
C GLU A 139 5.82 29.91 23.57
N LYS A 140 6.20 29.56 24.81
CA LYS A 140 7.51 29.92 25.38
C LYS A 140 8.67 29.19 24.70
N HIS A 141 8.47 27.97 24.20
CA HIS A 141 9.56 27.14 23.69
C HIS A 141 10.21 27.76 22.43
N PRO A 142 11.55 27.98 22.40
CA PRO A 142 12.23 28.71 21.33
C PRO A 142 11.98 28.17 19.91
N GLU A 143 11.97 26.84 19.77
CA GLU A 143 11.74 26.18 18.48
C GLU A 143 10.27 25.89 18.18
N TRP A 144 9.51 25.35 19.14
CA TRP A 144 8.16 24.83 18.90
C TRP A 144 7.12 25.91 18.63
N LYS A 145 7.31 27.14 19.14
CA LYS A 145 6.48 28.28 18.75
C LYS A 145 6.46 28.54 17.24
N ASN A 146 7.53 28.17 16.53
CA ASN A 146 7.64 28.37 15.08
C ASN A 146 6.87 27.33 14.25
N PHE A 147 6.19 26.35 14.88
CA PHE A 147 5.23 25.51 14.16
C PHE A 147 3.92 26.26 13.86
N GLY A 148 3.64 27.36 14.57
CA GLY A 148 2.41 28.13 14.37
C GLY A 148 1.15 27.35 14.76
N PHE A 149 1.19 26.65 15.89
CA PHE A 149 0.07 25.83 16.36
C PHE A 149 -1.22 26.65 16.51
N GLN A 150 -2.31 26.13 15.95
CA GLN A 150 -3.66 26.63 16.13
C GLN A 150 -4.42 25.60 16.95
N PHE A 151 -4.56 25.85 18.25
CA PHE A 151 -5.22 24.91 19.15
C PHE A 151 -6.72 25.19 19.28
N SER A 152 -7.52 24.12 19.30
CA SER A 152 -8.92 24.16 19.74
C SER A 152 -9.04 24.75 21.14
N ASP A 153 -10.21 25.33 21.45
CA ASP A 153 -10.49 25.86 22.79
C ASP A 153 -10.28 24.78 23.85
N THR A 154 -9.66 25.14 24.98
CA THR A 154 -9.30 24.13 26.00
C THR A 154 -10.54 23.44 26.56
N GLN A 155 -11.69 24.12 26.58
CA GLN A 155 -12.94 23.55 27.08
C GLN A 155 -13.52 22.46 26.16
N SER A 156 -13.15 22.40 24.88
CA SER A 156 -13.64 21.36 23.98
C SER A 156 -12.96 20.00 24.19
N TYR A 157 -11.80 19.96 24.86
CA TYR A 157 -11.11 18.70 25.13
C TYR A 157 -11.78 17.93 26.26
N ASN A 158 -12.10 16.66 25.98
CA ASN A 158 -12.61 15.70 26.95
C ASN A 158 -11.51 14.78 27.48
N THR A 159 -10.43 14.64 26.73
CA THR A 159 -9.25 13.84 27.10
C THR A 159 -7.98 14.52 26.61
N ILE A 160 -6.86 14.27 27.27
CA ILE A 160 -5.58 14.85 26.86
C ILE A 160 -5.07 14.28 25.52
N ASP A 161 -5.54 13.09 25.12
CA ASP A 161 -5.19 12.46 23.86
C ASP A 161 -5.71 13.25 22.65
N GLU A 162 -6.86 13.93 22.78
CA GLU A 162 -7.37 14.83 21.74
C GLU A 162 -6.39 15.98 21.48
N PHE A 163 -5.88 16.61 22.54
CA PHE A 163 -4.87 17.66 22.45
C PHE A 163 -3.54 17.13 21.88
N TYR A 164 -3.08 15.96 22.33
CA TYR A 164 -1.87 15.36 21.79
C TYR A 164 -1.97 15.05 20.30
N LYS A 165 -3.13 14.56 19.83
CA LYS A 165 -3.38 14.34 18.40
C LYS A 165 -3.33 15.64 17.60
N GLU A 166 -3.90 16.71 18.14
CA GLU A 166 -3.88 18.02 17.50
C GLU A 166 -2.45 18.57 17.37
N ILE A 167 -1.63 18.41 18.42
CA ILE A 167 -0.19 18.72 18.34
C ILE A 167 0.49 17.85 17.29
N GLU A 168 0.27 16.54 17.29
CA GLU A 168 0.97 15.64 16.36
C GLU A 168 0.59 15.94 14.91
N ALA A 169 -0.67 16.30 14.62
CA ALA A 169 -1.15 16.68 13.30
C ALA A 169 -0.53 17.98 12.77
N GLN A 170 -0.15 18.90 13.65
CA GLN A 170 0.42 20.22 13.32
C GLN A 170 1.95 20.27 13.52
N GLY A 171 2.51 19.33 14.28
CA GLY A 171 3.91 19.27 14.68
C GLY A 171 4.84 18.76 13.59
N TYR A 172 4.50 18.92 12.32
CA TYR A 172 5.32 18.55 11.17
C TYR A 172 5.35 19.71 10.17
N ASN A 173 6.56 20.10 9.77
CA ASN A 173 6.75 21.19 8.81
C ASN A 173 7.98 20.91 7.94
N ILE A 174 7.86 21.18 6.64
CA ILE A 174 8.96 21.27 5.71
C ILE A 174 9.05 22.70 5.20
N SER A 175 10.23 23.31 5.33
CA SER A 175 10.57 24.57 4.70
C SER A 175 11.84 24.45 3.88
N TYR A 176 12.20 25.51 3.16
CA TYR A 176 13.37 25.51 2.28
C TYR A 176 14.36 26.60 2.66
N SER A 177 15.63 26.34 2.40
CA SER A 177 16.69 27.36 2.44
C SER A 177 17.58 27.20 1.22
N ASP A 178 17.83 28.31 0.54
CA ASP A 178 18.63 28.27 -0.68
C ASP A 178 20.12 28.22 -0.38
N ILE A 179 20.83 27.39 -1.13
CA ILE A 179 22.27 27.17 -1.02
C ILE A 179 22.90 27.40 -2.39
N PRO A 180 23.97 28.21 -2.50
CA PRO A 180 24.67 28.39 -3.77
C PRO A 180 25.15 27.06 -4.36
N GLU A 181 24.88 26.82 -5.64
CA GLU A 181 25.35 25.60 -6.34
C GLU A 181 26.87 25.47 -6.29
N SER A 182 27.60 26.57 -6.43
CA SER A 182 29.06 26.58 -6.34
C SER A 182 29.57 26.07 -5.00
N TYR A 183 28.84 26.33 -3.91
CA TYR A 183 29.22 25.87 -2.58
C TYR A 183 28.98 24.37 -2.41
N ILE A 184 27.86 23.84 -2.91
CA ILE A 184 27.60 22.40 -2.92
C ILE A 184 28.67 21.66 -3.73
N ASN A 185 29.00 22.15 -4.93
CA ASN A 185 30.01 21.53 -5.80
C ASN A 185 31.38 21.55 -5.12
N GLN A 186 31.78 22.68 -4.53
CA GLN A 186 33.02 22.76 -3.75
C GLN A 186 33.08 21.72 -2.63
N LEU A 187 32.00 21.55 -1.85
CA LEU A 187 31.96 20.57 -0.77
C LEU A 187 32.08 19.12 -1.27
N VAL A 188 31.55 18.83 -2.47
CA VAL A 188 31.67 17.52 -3.12
C VAL A 188 33.10 17.29 -3.60
N ASP A 189 33.69 18.26 -4.28
CA ASP A 189 35.06 18.18 -4.81
C ASP A 189 36.09 18.03 -3.66
N GLU A 190 35.83 18.67 -2.52
CA GLU A 190 36.66 18.56 -1.31
C GLU A 190 36.42 17.27 -0.50
N GLY A 191 35.49 16.40 -0.91
CA GLY A 191 35.14 15.17 -0.20
C GLY A 191 34.44 15.40 1.14
N LYS A 192 33.90 16.60 1.38
CA LYS A 192 33.17 16.96 2.61
C LYS A 192 31.69 16.62 2.53
N LEU A 193 31.15 16.47 1.32
CA LEU A 193 29.77 16.10 1.05
C LEU A 193 29.72 15.03 -0.05
N TYR A 194 29.03 13.92 0.21
CA TYR A 194 28.70 12.93 -0.81
C TYR A 194 27.29 13.23 -1.33
N LEU A 195 27.16 13.53 -2.62
CA LEU A 195 25.89 13.94 -3.22
C LEU A 195 25.39 12.87 -4.20
N PHE A 196 24.16 12.40 -3.99
CA PHE A 196 23.52 11.41 -4.83
C PHE A 196 22.21 11.96 -5.38
N GLN A 197 21.97 11.83 -6.69
CA GLN A 197 20.64 12.09 -7.24
C GLN A 197 19.68 10.96 -6.84
N ILE A 198 18.55 11.30 -6.25
CA ILE A 198 17.46 10.36 -5.99
C ILE A 198 16.75 10.12 -7.32
N TYR A 199 16.85 8.89 -7.84
CA TYR A 199 16.49 8.61 -9.22
C TYR A 199 15.66 7.33 -9.38
N ASN A 200 14.68 7.41 -10.27
CA ASN A 200 14.07 6.27 -10.95
C ASN A 200 13.83 6.66 -12.41
N LYS A 201 13.34 5.73 -13.23
CA LYS A 201 13.15 5.95 -14.68
C LYS A 201 12.30 7.19 -15.01
N ASP A 202 11.40 7.60 -14.13
CA ASP A 202 10.47 8.70 -14.39
C ASP A 202 11.16 10.08 -14.31
N PHE A 203 12.36 10.14 -13.71
CA PHE A 203 13.21 11.32 -13.69
C PHE A 203 14.16 11.40 -14.90
N SER A 204 14.07 10.44 -15.83
CA SER A 204 14.79 10.53 -17.10
C SER A 204 14.23 11.67 -17.95
N PRO A 205 15.07 12.46 -18.64
CA PRO A 205 14.59 13.45 -19.63
C PRO A 205 13.83 12.79 -20.81
N TYR A 206 14.01 11.47 -21.01
CA TYR A 206 13.29 10.70 -22.03
C TYR A 206 11.96 10.11 -21.53
N SER A 207 11.62 10.30 -20.25
CA SER A 207 10.36 9.81 -19.69
C SER A 207 9.19 10.66 -20.17
N LYS A 208 8.26 10.06 -20.90
CA LYS A 208 7.06 10.72 -21.45
C LYS A 208 5.74 10.13 -20.94
N GLY A 209 5.79 8.97 -20.30
CA GLY A 209 4.61 8.24 -19.84
C GLY A 209 4.13 8.67 -18.45
N THR A 210 2.98 8.13 -18.05
CA THR A 210 2.43 8.34 -16.71
C THR A 210 3.41 7.83 -15.64
N PRO A 211 3.81 8.66 -14.65
CA PRO A 211 4.77 8.26 -13.62
C PRO A 211 4.32 7.04 -12.81
N ASN A 212 5.27 6.39 -12.15
CA ASN A 212 4.99 5.36 -11.16
C ASN A 212 4.26 5.97 -9.95
N MET A 213 3.42 5.17 -9.27
CA MET A 213 2.70 5.66 -8.08
C MET A 213 3.65 6.22 -7.01
N HIS A 214 4.78 5.55 -6.78
CA HIS A 214 5.76 5.99 -5.79
C HIS A 214 6.45 7.30 -6.18
N THR A 215 6.57 7.62 -7.47
CA THR A 215 7.07 8.91 -7.93
C THR A 215 6.08 10.02 -7.60
N LEU A 216 4.78 9.76 -7.77
CA LEU A 216 3.73 10.70 -7.37
C LEU A 216 3.76 10.93 -5.85
N TYR A 217 3.83 9.87 -5.05
CA TYR A 217 3.94 9.99 -3.59
C TYR A 217 5.20 10.74 -3.15
N TRP A 218 6.35 10.45 -3.77
CA TRP A 218 7.61 11.14 -3.47
C TRP A 218 7.51 12.64 -3.75
N LYS A 219 7.00 13.02 -4.93
CA LYS A 219 6.80 14.43 -5.28
C LYS A 219 5.81 15.11 -4.32
N ALA A 220 4.69 14.44 -4.02
CA ALA A 220 3.65 14.94 -3.12
C ALA A 220 4.14 15.27 -1.70
N LEU A 221 5.25 14.68 -1.23
CA LEU A 221 5.85 15.06 0.06
C LEU A 221 6.22 16.55 0.13
N PHE A 222 6.54 17.16 -1.00
CA PHE A 222 7.20 18.46 -1.10
C PHE A 222 6.37 19.52 -1.82
N THR A 223 5.15 19.18 -2.23
CA THR A 223 4.21 20.09 -2.90
C THR A 223 3.54 21.04 -1.91
N GLU A 224 3.23 22.25 -2.34
CA GLU A 224 2.55 23.25 -1.50
C GLU A 224 1.16 22.76 -1.08
N GLU A 225 0.47 22.07 -1.98
CA GLU A 225 -0.83 21.46 -1.72
C GLU A 225 -0.78 20.53 -0.51
N ASN A 226 0.20 19.63 -0.47
CA ASN A 226 0.38 18.72 0.66
C ASN A 226 0.86 19.47 1.91
N LEU A 227 1.80 20.42 1.78
CA LEU A 227 2.34 21.11 2.96
C LEU A 227 1.31 22.01 3.64
N SER A 228 0.31 22.53 2.90
CA SER A 228 -0.81 23.29 3.47
C SER A 228 -1.75 22.41 4.32
N ASN A 229 -1.97 21.15 3.90
CA ASN A 229 -2.73 20.17 4.65
C ASN A 229 -2.13 18.77 4.51
N VAL A 230 -1.19 18.46 5.41
CA VAL A 230 -0.31 17.29 5.29
C VAL A 230 -1.06 15.97 5.27
N ILE A 231 -1.02 15.31 4.11
CA ILE A 231 -1.51 13.95 3.87
C ILE A 231 -0.33 13.00 3.79
N TYR A 232 0.69 13.37 3.02
CA TYR A 232 1.93 12.64 2.82
C TYR A 232 3.02 13.21 3.74
N LYS A 233 3.48 12.41 4.69
CA LYS A 233 4.54 12.81 5.61
C LYS A 233 5.81 12.00 5.37
N LEU A 234 6.93 12.71 5.31
CA LEU A 234 8.26 12.10 5.30
C LEU A 234 8.61 11.57 6.71
N ASN A 235 9.03 10.31 6.78
CA ASN A 235 9.50 9.71 8.03
C ASN A 235 11.03 9.67 8.11
N GLY A 236 11.56 9.63 9.34
CA GLY A 236 12.96 9.33 9.58
C GLY A 236 13.26 7.84 9.41
N GLN A 237 14.49 7.42 9.73
CA GLN A 237 14.96 6.03 9.58
C GLN A 237 15.01 5.54 8.13
N ALA A 238 15.29 6.45 7.18
CA ALA A 238 15.65 6.06 5.83
C ALA A 238 16.96 5.26 5.82
N GLU A 239 17.09 4.35 4.87
CA GLU A 239 18.21 3.42 4.76
C GLU A 239 18.86 3.53 3.39
N ILE A 240 20.19 3.44 3.35
CA ILE A 240 20.96 3.39 2.11
C ILE A 240 21.61 2.02 2.03
N PHE A 241 21.49 1.40 0.86
CA PHE A 241 22.09 0.11 0.55
C PHE A 241 23.05 0.27 -0.61
N TYR A 242 24.18 -0.40 -0.51
CA TYR A 242 25.05 -0.66 -1.64
C TYR A 242 24.79 -2.08 -2.14
N ARG A 243 24.64 -2.22 -3.45
CA ARG A 243 24.45 -3.50 -4.12
C ARG A 243 25.47 -3.61 -5.26
N GLU A 244 26.44 -4.49 -5.08
CA GLU A 244 27.46 -4.82 -6.07
C GLU A 244 26.84 -5.34 -7.37
N LYS A 245 27.60 -5.27 -8.46
CA LYS A 245 27.25 -5.96 -9.71
C LYS A 245 27.20 -7.48 -9.44
N SER A 246 26.22 -8.15 -10.03
CA SER A 246 25.99 -9.59 -9.85
C SER A 246 25.99 -10.37 -11.15
N ILE A 247 26.24 -9.70 -12.28
CA ILE A 247 26.44 -10.32 -13.59
C ILE A 247 27.87 -9.99 -14.04
N ASP A 248 28.67 -11.02 -14.25
CA ASP A 248 30.02 -10.88 -14.80
C ASP A 248 29.99 -10.41 -16.24
N ASP A 249 31.05 -9.69 -16.64
CA ASP A 249 31.10 -8.99 -17.92
C ASP A 249 30.98 -9.95 -19.12
N GLU A 250 31.49 -11.18 -18.98
CA GLU A 250 31.39 -12.27 -19.97
C GLU A 250 29.97 -12.84 -20.13
N ASN A 251 29.10 -12.65 -19.14
CA ASN A 251 27.73 -13.16 -19.13
C ASN A 251 26.69 -12.10 -19.56
N ILE A 252 27.14 -10.91 -19.97
CA ILE A 252 26.27 -9.81 -20.39
C ILE A 252 25.70 -10.09 -21.79
N ILE A 253 24.39 -10.26 -21.86
CA ILE A 253 23.66 -10.42 -23.13
C ILE A 253 23.27 -9.04 -23.67
N VAL A 254 23.74 -8.73 -24.88
CA VAL A 254 23.49 -7.45 -25.57
C VAL A 254 22.81 -7.69 -26.91
N HIS A 255 21.69 -7.02 -27.14
CA HIS A 255 21.17 -6.81 -28.50
C HIS A 255 21.73 -5.50 -29.04
N LYS A 256 22.44 -5.55 -30.18
CA LYS A 256 23.17 -4.40 -30.69
C LYS A 256 22.25 -3.36 -31.32
N ALA A 257 22.69 -2.11 -31.25
CA ALA A 257 22.06 -1.01 -31.97
C ALA A 257 21.88 -1.35 -33.45
N LYS A 258 20.75 -0.92 -34.01
CA LYS A 258 20.35 -1.09 -35.41
C LYS A 258 20.10 -2.53 -35.86
N GLU A 259 20.23 -3.51 -34.98
CA GLU A 259 19.81 -4.89 -35.26
C GLU A 259 18.32 -5.11 -34.92
N ALA A 260 17.64 -5.90 -35.74
CA ALA A 260 16.23 -6.24 -35.56
C ALA A 260 16.07 -7.32 -34.48
N ILE A 261 15.22 -7.06 -33.47
CA ILE A 261 14.93 -7.97 -32.37
C ILE A 261 13.50 -8.47 -32.51
N GLY A 262 13.31 -9.80 -32.45
CA GLY A 262 11.98 -10.43 -32.47
C GLY A 262 11.13 -10.04 -31.26
N ASN A 263 9.92 -9.54 -31.51
CA ASN A 263 8.96 -9.22 -30.46
C ASN A 263 8.39 -10.53 -29.89
N LYS A 264 8.36 -10.63 -28.55
CA LYS A 264 8.04 -11.89 -27.84
C LYS A 264 6.54 -12.14 -27.65
N ASN A 265 5.71 -11.11 -27.72
CA ASN A 265 4.27 -11.29 -27.57
C ASN A 265 3.72 -11.95 -28.85
N PRO A 266 3.10 -13.15 -28.77
CA PRO A 266 2.54 -13.82 -29.94
C PRO A 266 1.50 -12.98 -30.68
N ASN A 267 0.76 -12.14 -29.94
CA ASN A 267 -0.29 -11.27 -30.46
C ASN A 267 0.25 -9.90 -30.93
N ALA A 268 1.57 -9.68 -30.90
CA ALA A 268 2.12 -8.41 -31.38
C ALA A 268 1.88 -8.23 -32.89
N ILE A 269 1.32 -7.06 -33.24
CA ILE A 269 1.15 -6.61 -34.63
C ILE A 269 2.52 -6.45 -35.29
N LYS A 270 3.43 -5.70 -34.64
CA LYS A 270 4.82 -5.57 -35.06
C LYS A 270 5.60 -6.82 -34.68
N LYS A 271 6.21 -7.52 -35.63
CA LYS A 271 6.97 -8.76 -35.35
C LYS A 271 8.43 -8.54 -34.91
N GLN A 272 9.04 -7.43 -35.32
CA GLN A 272 10.41 -7.10 -34.96
C GLN A 272 10.56 -5.62 -34.63
N SER A 273 11.52 -5.27 -33.77
CA SER A 273 11.83 -3.88 -33.40
C SER A 273 13.32 -3.60 -33.53
N THR A 274 13.66 -2.38 -33.93
CA THR A 274 15.04 -1.90 -34.08
C THR A 274 15.24 -0.65 -33.23
N PHE A 275 16.42 -0.49 -32.63
CA PHE A 275 16.74 0.61 -31.72
C PHE A 275 18.09 1.24 -32.09
N GLU A 276 18.22 2.55 -31.93
CA GLU A 276 19.48 3.28 -32.23
C GLU A 276 20.59 3.05 -31.18
N TYR A 277 20.33 2.26 -30.15
CA TYR A 277 21.22 2.01 -29.03
C TYR A 277 21.15 0.55 -28.58
N ASP A 278 22.22 0.09 -27.93
CA ASP A 278 22.31 -1.27 -27.39
C ASP A 278 21.28 -1.51 -26.28
N LEU A 279 20.62 -2.67 -26.33
CA LEU A 279 19.78 -3.17 -25.25
C LEU A 279 20.51 -4.26 -24.48
N VAL A 280 20.91 -3.92 -23.25
CA VAL A 280 21.59 -4.83 -22.34
C VAL A 280 20.58 -5.50 -21.42
N LYS A 281 20.49 -6.83 -21.49
CA LYS A 281 19.62 -7.62 -20.61
C LYS A 281 20.08 -7.42 -19.16
N ASP A 282 19.13 -7.14 -18.27
CA ASP A 282 19.39 -7.00 -16.84
C ASP A 282 20.50 -5.96 -16.50
N LYS A 283 20.68 -4.93 -17.34
CA LYS A 283 21.65 -3.83 -17.20
C LYS A 283 21.79 -3.28 -15.77
N ARG A 284 20.68 -3.25 -15.04
CA ARG A 284 20.69 -2.76 -13.65
C ARG A 284 21.54 -3.62 -12.71
N TYR A 285 21.92 -4.84 -13.05
CA TYR A 285 22.75 -5.77 -12.26
C TYR A 285 24.18 -5.94 -12.80
N THR A 286 24.50 -5.34 -13.95
CA THR A 286 25.85 -5.36 -14.54
C THR A 286 26.75 -4.25 -13.99
N VAL A 287 26.24 -3.46 -13.04
CA VAL A 287 26.93 -2.33 -12.43
C VAL A 287 26.57 -2.24 -10.94
N ASP A 288 27.49 -1.71 -10.15
CA ASP A 288 27.25 -1.37 -8.76
C ASP A 288 26.18 -0.28 -8.64
N LYS A 289 25.36 -0.36 -7.59
CA LYS A 289 24.28 0.62 -7.36
C LYS A 289 24.09 0.94 -5.89
N PHE A 290 23.81 2.21 -5.63
CA PHE A 290 23.21 2.66 -4.38
C PHE A 290 21.68 2.63 -4.49
N GLN A 291 21.02 2.23 -3.40
CA GLN A 291 19.58 2.24 -3.25
C GLN A 291 19.21 3.03 -2.00
N PHE A 292 18.15 3.82 -2.08
CA PHE A 292 17.69 4.67 -0.99
C PHE A 292 16.24 4.31 -0.65
N HIS A 293 16.04 3.74 0.52
CA HIS A 293 14.72 3.35 1.02
C HIS A 293 14.22 4.41 1.98
N VAL A 294 13.10 5.05 1.62
CA VAL A 294 12.54 6.16 2.39
C VAL A 294 11.16 5.80 2.90
N PRO A 295 10.96 5.69 4.22
CA PRO A 295 9.63 5.49 4.78
C PRO A 295 8.81 6.78 4.70
N ILE A 296 7.53 6.64 4.41
CA ILE A 296 6.54 7.72 4.41
C ILE A 296 5.28 7.28 5.16
N SER A 297 4.53 8.24 5.68
CA SER A 297 3.19 8.02 6.23
C SER A 297 2.16 8.62 5.28
N LEU A 298 1.13 7.85 4.97
CA LEU A 298 -0.03 8.27 4.19
C LEU A 298 -1.17 8.61 5.14
N ASN A 299 -2.02 9.58 4.75
CA ASN A 299 -3.10 10.13 5.60
C ASN A 299 -2.60 10.51 7.00
N PHE A 300 -1.51 11.27 7.06
CA PHE A 300 -0.79 11.57 8.31
C PHE A 300 -1.67 12.10 9.45
N LYS A 301 -2.66 12.96 9.14
CA LYS A 301 -3.57 13.55 10.13
C LYS A 301 -4.77 12.66 10.49
N ALA A 302 -4.93 11.50 9.85
CA ALA A 302 -6.06 10.62 10.11
C ALA A 302 -5.87 9.84 11.41
N ASN A 303 -6.93 9.77 12.23
CA ASN A 303 -6.92 9.08 13.52
C ASN A 303 -7.07 7.55 13.40
N GLY A 304 -7.35 7.04 12.19
CA GLY A 304 -7.76 5.66 11.94
C GLY A 304 -9.19 5.39 12.42
N SER A 305 -9.95 4.60 11.66
CA SER A 305 -11.25 4.06 12.06
C SER A 305 -11.21 2.54 11.92
N ASN A 306 -11.71 1.82 12.92
CA ASN A 306 -11.90 0.38 12.86
C ASN A 306 -13.30 0.00 12.36
N PHE A 307 -14.12 0.98 11.99
CA PHE A 307 -15.56 0.80 11.74
C PHE A 307 -15.95 0.85 10.25
N ILE A 308 -14.98 0.78 9.32
CA ILE A 308 -15.24 0.83 7.87
C ILE A 308 -16.32 -0.19 7.47
N ASN A 309 -16.32 -1.39 8.04
CA ASN A 309 -17.36 -2.39 7.76
C ASN A 309 -18.77 -1.88 8.07
N GLN A 310 -18.96 -1.23 9.22
CA GLN A 310 -20.26 -0.71 9.67
C GLN A 310 -20.70 0.50 8.84
N GLU A 311 -19.75 1.36 8.48
CA GLU A 311 -19.99 2.49 7.57
C GLU A 311 -20.44 1.99 6.19
N VAL A 312 -19.77 0.96 5.64
CA VAL A 312 -20.15 0.34 4.37
C VAL A 312 -21.53 -0.30 4.46
N LEU A 313 -21.83 -1.08 5.50
CA LEU A 313 -23.16 -1.67 5.67
C LEU A 313 -24.26 -0.58 5.76
N SER A 314 -23.97 0.53 6.42
CA SER A 314 -24.90 1.66 6.53
C SER A 314 -25.11 2.35 5.17
N PHE A 315 -24.04 2.51 4.38
CA PHE A 315 -24.10 3.00 3.01
C PHE A 315 -24.93 2.07 2.12
N LEU A 316 -24.73 0.75 2.21
CA LEU A 316 -25.42 -0.22 1.36
C LEU A 316 -26.91 -0.36 1.67
N LYS A 317 -27.31 -0.23 2.94
CA LYS A 317 -28.68 -0.55 3.42
C LYS A 317 -29.80 0.11 2.61
N ASN A 318 -29.62 1.36 2.21
CA ASN A 318 -30.64 2.15 1.52
C ASN A 318 -30.16 2.69 0.17
N ASN A 319 -29.07 2.14 -0.39
CA ASN A 319 -28.54 2.62 -1.67
C ASN A 319 -29.04 1.74 -2.83
N PRO A 320 -29.95 2.25 -3.69
CA PRO A 320 -30.45 1.50 -4.83
C PRO A 320 -29.46 1.44 -6.00
N ASP A 321 -28.42 2.26 -5.98
CA ASP A 321 -27.43 2.41 -7.05
C ASP A 321 -26.13 1.69 -6.70
N VAL A 322 -26.24 0.43 -6.30
CA VAL A 322 -25.06 -0.42 -6.02
C VAL A 322 -25.11 -1.65 -6.88
N ASN A 323 -24.01 -1.89 -7.60
CA ASN A 323 -23.82 -3.11 -8.37
C ASN A 323 -22.95 -4.11 -7.60
N ILE A 324 -22.89 -5.34 -8.11
CA ILE A 324 -22.17 -6.43 -7.46
C ILE A 324 -21.24 -7.07 -8.48
N ILE A 325 -19.95 -7.13 -8.14
CA ILE A 325 -18.96 -7.88 -8.88
C ILE A 325 -18.75 -9.23 -8.19
N GLY A 326 -19.17 -10.31 -8.83
CA GLY A 326 -18.80 -11.67 -8.47
C GLY A 326 -17.48 -12.07 -9.13
N ILE A 327 -16.52 -12.53 -8.34
CA ILE A 327 -15.25 -13.05 -8.84
C ILE A 327 -15.22 -14.57 -8.60
N ASP A 328 -15.11 -15.33 -9.68
CA ASP A 328 -15.01 -16.78 -9.66
C ASP A 328 -13.70 -17.25 -10.33
N ARG A 329 -13.35 -18.51 -10.11
CA ARG A 329 -12.20 -19.21 -10.70
C ARG A 329 -12.62 -20.56 -11.23
N GLY A 330 -11.92 -21.03 -12.26
CA GLY A 330 -12.13 -22.40 -12.73
C GLY A 330 -10.98 -22.91 -13.58
N GLU A 331 -11.08 -24.18 -13.96
CA GLU A 331 -10.09 -24.84 -14.82
C GLU A 331 -9.94 -24.15 -16.19
N ARG A 332 -10.98 -23.44 -16.65
CA ARG A 332 -11.00 -22.70 -17.92
C ARG A 332 -10.53 -21.26 -17.81
N HIS A 333 -10.74 -20.63 -16.64
CA HIS A 333 -10.52 -19.21 -16.44
C HIS A 333 -9.76 -18.97 -15.14
N LEU A 334 -8.59 -18.31 -15.24
CA LEU A 334 -7.80 -17.95 -14.06
C LEU A 334 -8.65 -17.15 -13.07
N ILE A 335 -9.33 -16.13 -13.60
CA ILE A 335 -10.28 -15.28 -12.90
C ILE A 335 -11.38 -14.95 -13.91
N TYR A 336 -12.63 -15.13 -13.49
CA TYR A 336 -13.82 -14.76 -14.23
C TYR A 336 -14.63 -13.76 -13.41
N LEU A 337 -15.07 -12.70 -14.06
CA LEU A 337 -15.82 -11.61 -13.43
C LEU A 337 -17.23 -11.57 -14.00
N SER A 338 -18.21 -11.44 -13.11
CA SER A 338 -19.60 -11.14 -13.46
C SER A 338 -20.07 -9.90 -12.71
N LEU A 339 -20.38 -8.84 -13.44
CA LEU A 339 -21.01 -7.63 -12.92
C LEU A 339 -22.53 -7.79 -13.04
N ILE A 340 -23.23 -7.68 -11.92
CA ILE A 340 -24.70 -7.75 -11.86
C ILE A 340 -25.26 -6.53 -11.14
N ASN A 341 -26.52 -6.21 -11.42
CA ASN A 341 -27.27 -5.25 -10.60
C ASN A 341 -27.98 -5.93 -9.42
N GLN A 342 -28.69 -5.15 -8.60
CA GLN A 342 -29.41 -5.67 -7.43
C GLN A 342 -30.57 -6.62 -7.77
N LYS A 343 -31.03 -6.65 -9.02
CA LYS A 343 -32.08 -7.57 -9.49
C LYS A 343 -31.51 -8.92 -9.94
N GLY A 344 -30.18 -9.06 -9.98
CA GLY A 344 -29.51 -10.25 -10.50
C GLY A 344 -29.33 -10.25 -12.02
N GLU A 345 -29.63 -9.13 -12.71
CA GLU A 345 -29.41 -9.01 -14.14
C GLU A 345 -27.91 -8.82 -14.41
N ILE A 346 -27.39 -9.58 -15.36
CA ILE A 346 -25.97 -9.51 -15.76
C ILE A 346 -25.77 -8.26 -16.62
N LEU A 347 -24.94 -7.33 -16.13
CA LEU A 347 -24.56 -6.13 -16.87
C LEU A 347 -23.35 -6.40 -17.76
N SER A 348 -22.35 -7.14 -17.26
CA SER A 348 -21.18 -7.54 -18.03
C SER A 348 -20.50 -8.78 -17.45
N GLN A 349 -19.80 -9.52 -18.31
CA GLN A 349 -18.98 -10.66 -17.93
C GLN A 349 -17.66 -10.63 -18.70
N GLU A 350 -16.55 -10.89 -18.01
CA GLU A 350 -15.22 -10.89 -18.63
C GLU A 350 -14.34 -11.99 -18.01
N SER A 351 -13.55 -12.65 -18.86
CA SER A 351 -12.44 -13.49 -18.40
C SER A 351 -11.14 -12.69 -18.43
N PHE A 352 -10.39 -12.77 -17.33
CA PHE A 352 -9.05 -12.20 -17.25
C PHE A 352 -7.93 -13.14 -17.72
N ASN A 353 -8.24 -14.15 -18.54
CA ASN A 353 -7.22 -14.98 -19.16
C ASN A 353 -6.26 -14.19 -20.07
N THR A 354 -6.77 -13.13 -20.69
CA THR A 354 -6.02 -12.20 -21.52
C THR A 354 -6.25 -10.79 -20.99
N ILE A 355 -5.17 -10.03 -20.81
CA ILE A 355 -5.25 -8.64 -20.39
C ILE A 355 -4.89 -7.76 -21.58
N LYS A 356 -5.80 -6.84 -21.92
CA LYS A 356 -5.57 -5.76 -22.88
C LYS A 356 -5.01 -4.54 -22.13
N ASP A 357 -3.97 -3.93 -22.68
CA ASP A 357 -3.48 -2.63 -22.21
C ASP A 357 -4.50 -1.54 -22.57
N GLU A 358 -4.76 -0.59 -21.67
CA GLU A 358 -5.75 0.47 -21.91
C GLU A 358 -5.22 1.57 -22.86
N HIS A 359 -3.90 1.71 -22.97
CA HIS A 359 -3.25 2.79 -23.72
C HIS A 359 -2.61 2.31 -25.02
N HIS A 360 -2.41 1.01 -25.17
CA HIS A 360 -1.78 0.40 -26.32
C HIS A 360 -2.63 -0.76 -26.85
N GLU A 361 -2.61 -0.98 -28.16
CA GLU A 361 -3.23 -2.15 -28.80
C GLU A 361 -2.39 -3.42 -28.57
N ILE A 362 -2.16 -3.75 -27.29
CA ILE A 362 -1.38 -4.90 -26.86
C ILE A 362 -2.26 -5.77 -25.98
N GLU A 363 -2.43 -7.02 -26.38
CA GLU A 363 -3.10 -8.05 -25.60
C GLU A 363 -2.09 -9.10 -25.16
N THR A 364 -2.11 -9.45 -23.87
CA THR A 364 -1.20 -10.43 -23.29
C THR A 364 -1.98 -11.65 -22.77
N PRO A 365 -1.80 -12.85 -23.37
CA PRO A 365 -2.55 -14.05 -22.99
C PRO A 365 -1.93 -14.74 -21.76
N TYR A 366 -2.17 -14.19 -20.56
CA TYR A 366 -1.61 -14.69 -19.30
C TYR A 366 -1.94 -16.14 -18.98
N HIS A 367 -3.13 -16.63 -19.33
CA HIS A 367 -3.48 -18.05 -19.15
C HIS A 367 -2.54 -18.97 -19.94
N GLN A 368 -2.24 -18.62 -21.19
CA GLN A 368 -1.30 -19.37 -22.02
C GLN A 368 0.13 -19.27 -21.46
N LEU A 369 0.58 -18.07 -21.09
CA LEU A 369 1.92 -17.85 -20.54
C LEU A 369 2.15 -18.63 -19.24
N LEU A 370 1.15 -18.64 -18.34
CA LEU A 370 1.21 -19.39 -17.09
C LEU A 370 1.18 -20.90 -17.33
N SER A 371 0.33 -21.38 -18.25
CA SER A 371 0.27 -22.81 -18.61
C SER A 371 1.60 -23.30 -19.21
N ILE A 372 2.21 -22.53 -20.12
CA ILE A 372 3.53 -22.85 -20.69
C ILE A 372 4.58 -22.91 -19.59
N LYS A 373 4.64 -21.89 -18.72
CA LYS A 373 5.61 -21.86 -17.62
C LYS A 373 5.42 -23.00 -16.62
N GLU A 374 4.19 -23.47 -16.39
CA GLU A 374 3.95 -24.63 -15.53
C GLU A 374 4.46 -25.92 -16.16
N LYS A 375 4.26 -26.13 -17.47
CA LYS A 375 4.81 -27.27 -18.22
C LYS A 375 6.33 -27.27 -18.23
N GLU A 376 6.95 -26.14 -18.59
CA GLU A 376 8.41 -25.98 -18.59
C GLU A 376 9.00 -26.30 -17.20
N ARG A 377 8.30 -25.91 -16.14
CA ARG A 377 8.73 -26.17 -14.76
C ARG A 377 8.66 -27.65 -14.38
N ASP A 378 7.61 -28.34 -14.80
CA ASP A 378 7.47 -29.78 -14.55
C ASP A 378 8.46 -30.60 -15.38
N GLU A 379 8.77 -30.16 -16.60
CA GLU A 379 9.86 -30.72 -17.42
C GLU A 379 11.23 -30.48 -16.78
N ALA A 380 11.53 -29.25 -16.35
CA ALA A 380 12.76 -28.92 -15.65
C ALA A 380 12.94 -29.75 -14.37
N ARG A 381 11.86 -30.00 -13.61
CA ARG A 381 11.90 -30.90 -12.44
C ARG A 381 12.23 -32.33 -12.80
N LYS A 382 11.64 -32.86 -13.86
CA LYS A 382 11.92 -34.23 -14.36
C LYS A 382 13.33 -34.38 -14.89
N ASN A 383 13.88 -33.31 -15.46
CA ASN A 383 15.17 -33.29 -16.13
C ASN A 383 16.30 -32.68 -15.28
N TRP A 384 16.06 -32.40 -13.99
CA TRP A 384 16.97 -31.65 -13.11
C TRP A 384 17.50 -30.32 -13.69
N GLY A 385 16.70 -29.70 -14.56
CA GLY A 385 16.96 -28.37 -15.13
C GLY A 385 16.70 -27.24 -14.14
N THR A 386 17.06 -26.02 -14.53
CA THR A 386 16.80 -24.84 -13.69
C THR A 386 15.29 -24.54 -13.64
N ILE A 387 14.73 -24.48 -12.45
CA ILE A 387 13.31 -24.16 -12.20
C ILE A 387 13.16 -22.64 -12.19
N GLU A 388 12.60 -22.07 -13.27
CA GLU A 388 12.33 -20.63 -13.34
C GLU A 388 11.21 -20.18 -12.39
N ASN A 389 11.26 -18.91 -11.98
CA ASN A 389 10.32 -18.37 -11.00
C ASN A 389 8.99 -17.96 -11.64
N ILE A 390 7.96 -18.76 -11.38
CA ILE A 390 6.58 -18.49 -11.80
C ILE A 390 5.88 -17.46 -10.90
N LYS A 391 6.46 -17.18 -9.73
CA LYS A 391 5.83 -16.33 -8.71
C LYS A 391 5.70 -14.88 -9.19
N GLU A 392 6.73 -14.32 -9.82
CA GLU A 392 6.72 -12.95 -10.34
C GLU A 392 5.76 -12.81 -11.54
N LEU A 393 5.67 -13.83 -12.42
CA LEU A 393 4.70 -13.81 -13.51
C LEU A 393 3.27 -13.78 -12.97
N LYS A 394 2.98 -14.56 -11.92
CA LYS A 394 1.69 -14.54 -11.22
C LYS A 394 1.44 -13.18 -10.54
N GLU A 395 2.43 -12.57 -9.89
CA GLU A 395 2.31 -11.21 -9.33
C GLU A 395 2.04 -10.15 -10.40
N GLY A 396 2.77 -10.22 -11.51
CA GLY A 396 2.59 -9.34 -12.66
C GLY A 396 1.17 -9.43 -13.19
N TYR A 397 0.67 -10.63 -13.45
CA TYR A 397 -0.71 -10.88 -13.84
C TYR A 397 -1.72 -10.28 -12.85
N LEU A 398 -1.60 -10.65 -11.57
CA LEU A 398 -2.53 -10.22 -10.52
C LEU A 398 -2.55 -8.71 -10.35
N SER A 399 -1.42 -8.03 -10.50
CA SER A 399 -1.38 -6.56 -10.41
C SER A 399 -2.21 -5.88 -11.50
N GLN A 400 -2.26 -6.44 -12.71
CA GLN A 400 -3.13 -5.93 -13.79
C GLN A 400 -4.60 -6.19 -13.49
N VAL A 401 -4.92 -7.40 -13.00
CA VAL A 401 -6.30 -7.75 -12.62
C VAL A 401 -6.81 -6.86 -11.49
N VAL A 402 -6.02 -6.66 -10.43
CA VAL A 402 -6.37 -5.78 -9.30
C VAL A 402 -6.62 -4.35 -9.79
N HIS A 403 -5.84 -3.85 -10.74
CA HIS A 403 -6.08 -2.52 -11.31
C HIS A 403 -7.42 -2.43 -12.04
N LYS A 404 -7.71 -3.39 -12.94
CA LYS A 404 -9.00 -3.45 -13.66
C LYS A 404 -10.19 -3.54 -12.69
N ILE A 405 -10.10 -4.43 -11.72
CA ILE A 405 -11.16 -4.63 -10.73
C ILE A 405 -11.37 -3.36 -9.91
N ALA A 406 -10.32 -2.73 -9.40
CA ALA A 406 -10.43 -1.50 -8.63
C ALA A 406 -11.04 -0.34 -9.44
N LYS A 407 -10.75 -0.27 -10.74
CA LYS A 407 -11.35 0.71 -11.65
C LYS A 407 -12.84 0.44 -11.85
N MET A 408 -13.21 -0.80 -12.19
CA MET A 408 -14.62 -1.21 -12.30
C MET A 408 -15.40 -0.97 -11.02
N MET A 409 -14.78 -1.15 -9.85
CA MET A 409 -15.45 -0.89 -8.57
C MET A 409 -15.92 0.55 -8.44
N VAL A 410 -15.09 1.50 -8.86
CA VAL A 410 -15.39 2.93 -8.74
C VAL A 410 -16.31 3.36 -9.88
N ASP A 411 -16.05 2.91 -11.11
CA ASP A 411 -16.82 3.32 -12.29
C ASP A 411 -18.28 2.81 -12.24
N HIS A 412 -18.54 1.66 -11.62
CA HIS A 412 -19.86 1.05 -11.54
C HIS A 412 -20.47 1.05 -10.13
N ASN A 413 -19.87 1.74 -9.17
CA ASN A 413 -20.26 1.75 -7.75
C ASN A 413 -20.56 0.35 -7.20
N THR A 414 -19.55 -0.53 -7.17
CA THR A 414 -19.77 -1.95 -6.85
C THR A 414 -19.18 -2.39 -5.52
N ILE A 415 -19.85 -3.35 -4.89
CA ILE A 415 -19.20 -4.26 -3.93
C ILE A 415 -18.60 -5.48 -4.66
N ILE A 416 -17.62 -6.13 -4.03
CA ILE A 416 -17.02 -7.36 -4.55
C ILE A 416 -17.41 -8.55 -3.67
N LEU A 417 -17.86 -9.62 -4.32
CA LEU A 417 -18.08 -10.92 -3.73
C LEU A 417 -16.95 -11.89 -4.11
N LEU A 418 -16.38 -12.50 -3.09
CA LEU A 418 -15.32 -13.50 -3.16
C LEU A 418 -15.79 -14.80 -2.48
N GLU A 419 -15.30 -15.93 -2.95
CA GLU A 419 -15.50 -17.21 -2.28
C GLU A 419 -14.78 -17.27 -0.92
N ASP A 420 -15.45 -17.73 0.13
CA ASP A 420 -14.82 -18.08 1.40
C ASP A 420 -14.17 -19.47 1.32
N LEU A 421 -12.84 -19.47 1.24
CA LEU A 421 -12.04 -20.69 1.12
C LEU A 421 -11.71 -21.38 2.46
N ASN A 422 -12.23 -20.90 3.60
CA ASN A 422 -11.89 -21.41 4.92
C ASN A 422 -12.68 -22.68 5.32
N PHE A 423 -13.92 -22.83 4.87
CA PHE A 423 -14.86 -23.81 5.46
C PHE A 423 -14.99 -25.17 4.75
N GLY A 424 -14.71 -25.31 3.45
CA GLY A 424 -14.99 -26.58 2.73
C GLY A 424 -13.92 -27.08 1.76
N PHE A 425 -13.04 -26.19 1.29
CA PHE A 425 -12.06 -26.49 0.22
C PHE A 425 -10.74 -27.12 0.72
N LYS A 426 -10.81 -27.97 1.77
CA LYS A 426 -9.63 -28.65 2.36
C LYS A 426 -9.35 -30.05 1.78
N ARG A 427 -10.19 -30.59 0.89
CA ARG A 427 -10.06 -31.96 0.40
C ARG A 427 -9.81 -32.01 -1.11
N GLY A 428 -8.54 -32.08 -1.50
CA GLY A 428 -8.13 -32.81 -2.70
C GLY A 428 -7.49 -32.00 -3.85
N ARG A 429 -7.97 -30.79 -4.15
CA ARG A 429 -7.43 -29.99 -5.27
C ARG A 429 -6.78 -28.70 -4.76
N PHE A 430 -5.65 -28.28 -5.36
CA PHE A 430 -5.13 -26.90 -5.33
C PHE A 430 -4.30 -26.42 -4.11
N LYS A 431 -3.04 -26.87 -3.97
CA LYS A 431 -2.03 -26.08 -3.23
C LYS A 431 -1.57 -24.83 -4.00
N VAL A 432 -1.54 -24.89 -5.34
CA VAL A 432 -1.00 -23.83 -6.20
C VAL A 432 -2.04 -22.77 -6.59
N GLU A 433 -3.26 -23.15 -7.00
CA GLU A 433 -4.31 -22.18 -7.36
C GLU A 433 -4.88 -21.45 -6.13
N LYS A 434 -4.97 -22.13 -4.98
CA LYS A 434 -5.32 -21.48 -3.70
C LYS A 434 -4.35 -20.34 -3.35
N GLN A 435 -3.06 -20.52 -3.65
CA GLN A 435 -2.05 -19.50 -3.40
C GLN A 435 -2.22 -18.27 -4.31
N VAL A 436 -2.63 -18.46 -5.56
CA VAL A 436 -2.92 -17.34 -6.49
C VAL A 436 -4.13 -16.54 -6.01
N TYR A 437 -5.16 -17.21 -5.54
CA TYR A 437 -6.39 -16.56 -5.07
C TYR A 437 -6.20 -15.81 -3.75
N GLN A 438 -5.57 -16.42 -2.75
CA GLN A 438 -5.21 -15.70 -1.51
C GLN A 438 -4.32 -14.48 -1.83
N LYS A 439 -3.45 -14.60 -2.83
CA LYS A 439 -2.61 -13.50 -3.27
C LYS A 439 -3.39 -12.40 -3.99
N LEU A 440 -4.37 -12.75 -4.82
CA LEU A 440 -5.32 -11.81 -5.40
C LEU A 440 -6.06 -11.04 -4.30
N GLU A 441 -6.66 -11.76 -3.35
CA GLU A 441 -7.37 -11.17 -2.21
C GLU A 441 -6.48 -10.18 -1.46
N LYS A 442 -5.27 -10.62 -1.08
CA LYS A 442 -4.33 -9.75 -0.35
C LYS A 442 -3.94 -8.53 -1.18
N MET A 443 -3.57 -8.70 -2.46
CA MET A 443 -3.17 -7.59 -3.32
C MET A 443 -4.33 -6.61 -3.56
N LEU A 444 -5.56 -7.11 -3.67
CA LEU A 444 -6.76 -6.30 -3.78
C LEU A 444 -7.01 -5.51 -2.50
N ILE A 445 -6.99 -6.14 -1.33
CA ILE A 445 -7.11 -5.45 -0.03
C ILE A 445 -6.00 -4.40 0.12
N ASP A 446 -4.74 -4.76 -0.15
CA ASP A 446 -3.62 -3.82 -0.03
C ASP A 446 -3.77 -2.61 -0.97
N LYS A 447 -4.28 -2.83 -2.19
CA LYS A 447 -4.56 -1.75 -3.14
C LYS A 447 -5.74 -0.89 -2.71
N LEU A 448 -6.79 -1.48 -2.15
CA LEU A 448 -8.00 -0.78 -1.69
C LEU A 448 -7.82 -0.07 -0.34
N ASN A 449 -6.80 -0.41 0.45
CA ASN A 449 -6.42 0.34 1.64
C ASN A 449 -5.99 1.78 1.32
N TYR A 450 -5.44 2.00 0.12
CA TYR A 450 -5.06 3.31 -0.40
C TYR A 450 -5.10 3.33 -1.94
N LEU A 451 -6.28 3.60 -2.48
CA LEU A 451 -6.55 3.57 -3.91
C LEU A 451 -6.45 4.97 -4.52
N VAL A 452 -5.40 5.17 -5.32
CA VAL A 452 -5.19 6.32 -6.19
C VAL A 452 -5.20 5.89 -7.65
N PHE A 453 -5.89 6.69 -8.47
CA PHE A 453 -5.95 6.63 -9.92
C PHE A 453 -5.05 7.72 -10.52
N LYS A 454 -4.18 7.33 -11.46
CA LYS A 454 -3.16 8.23 -12.02
C LYS A 454 -3.69 9.17 -13.10
N ASP A 455 -4.83 8.83 -13.66
CA ASP A 455 -5.51 9.49 -14.78
C ASP A 455 -6.49 10.58 -14.31
N LYS A 456 -6.71 10.72 -12.99
CA LYS A 456 -7.50 11.81 -12.42
C LYS A 456 -6.82 13.15 -12.70
N LYS A 457 -7.50 14.02 -13.47
CA LYS A 457 -7.03 15.36 -13.81
C LYS A 457 -6.89 16.26 -12.58
N ASN A 458 -7.88 16.19 -11.68
CA ASN A 458 -7.86 16.91 -10.42
C ASN A 458 -7.36 15.99 -9.30
N PRO A 459 -6.22 16.29 -8.66
CA PRO A 459 -5.67 15.44 -7.60
C PRO A 459 -6.50 15.44 -6.31
N PHE A 460 -7.45 16.36 -6.14
CA PHE A 460 -8.32 16.47 -4.95
C PHE A 460 -9.66 15.74 -5.08
N GLU A 461 -10.03 15.30 -6.28
CA GLU A 461 -11.23 14.48 -6.48
C GLU A 461 -11.10 13.12 -5.79
N PRO A 462 -12.21 12.46 -5.41
CA PRO A 462 -12.18 11.11 -4.87
C PRO A 462 -11.39 10.14 -5.78
N GLY A 463 -10.42 9.45 -5.19
CA GLY A 463 -9.48 8.59 -5.90
C GLY A 463 -8.28 9.32 -6.52
N GLY A 464 -8.18 10.64 -6.35
CA GLY A 464 -7.04 11.47 -6.72
C GLY A 464 -5.88 11.36 -5.73
N LEU A 465 -4.75 12.00 -6.05
CA LEU A 465 -3.52 11.92 -5.26
C LEU A 465 -3.69 12.42 -3.83
N TYR A 466 -4.46 13.48 -3.58
CA TYR A 466 -4.67 14.04 -2.23
C TYR A 466 -5.98 13.58 -1.59
N ASN A 467 -6.75 12.71 -2.25
CA ASN A 467 -8.02 12.20 -1.75
C ASN A 467 -8.22 10.74 -2.17
N ALA A 468 -7.25 9.90 -1.78
CA ALA A 468 -7.25 8.47 -2.08
C ALA A 468 -8.44 7.76 -1.42
N LEU A 469 -9.03 6.80 -2.12
CA LEU A 469 -10.11 5.99 -1.57
C LEU A 469 -9.55 4.94 -0.61
N GLN A 470 -10.26 4.71 0.51
CA GLN A 470 -9.94 3.67 1.49
C GLN A 470 -11.15 2.74 1.62
N LEU A 471 -11.19 1.68 0.81
CA LEU A 471 -12.38 0.83 0.63
C LEU A 471 -12.30 -0.49 1.39
N THR A 472 -11.19 -0.75 2.10
CA THR A 472 -10.97 -1.96 2.90
C THR A 472 -10.30 -1.65 4.23
N ASN A 473 -10.45 -2.56 5.19
CA ASN A 473 -9.65 -2.50 6.42
C ASN A 473 -8.21 -2.93 6.13
N LYS A 474 -7.29 -2.41 6.95
CA LYS A 474 -5.89 -2.84 6.94
C LYS A 474 -5.81 -4.36 7.12
N PHE A 475 -5.12 -5.02 6.19
CA PHE A 475 -4.89 -6.45 6.26
C PHE A 475 -3.98 -6.81 7.44
N THR A 476 -4.42 -7.71 8.31
CA THR A 476 -3.60 -8.30 9.38
C THR A 476 -3.19 -9.72 9.03
N SER A 477 -4.18 -10.60 8.86
CA SER A 477 -3.99 -11.99 8.47
C SER A 477 -5.28 -12.56 7.87
N PHE A 478 -5.17 -13.64 7.09
CA PHE A 478 -6.35 -14.39 6.62
C PHE A 478 -7.14 -15.06 7.75
N LYS A 479 -6.57 -15.20 8.96
CA LYS A 479 -7.28 -15.76 10.11
C LYS A 479 -8.22 -14.74 10.73
N ASP A 480 -7.80 -13.48 10.76
CA ASP A 480 -8.60 -12.37 11.30
C ASP A 480 -9.55 -11.79 10.25
N LEU A 481 -9.34 -12.15 8.98
CA LEU A 481 -10.22 -11.81 7.88
C LEU A 481 -11.57 -12.53 8.07
N GLY A 482 -12.57 -11.77 8.51
CA GLY A 482 -13.94 -12.25 8.67
C GLY A 482 -14.69 -12.37 7.34
N LYS A 483 -16.01 -12.23 7.40
CA LYS A 483 -16.89 -12.29 6.21
C LYS A 483 -16.94 -10.99 5.40
N GLN A 484 -16.31 -9.93 5.90
CA GLN A 484 -16.30 -8.62 5.27
C GLN A 484 -14.98 -7.88 5.56
N SER A 485 -14.43 -7.23 4.55
CA SER A 485 -13.43 -6.16 4.70
C SER A 485 -13.82 -4.98 3.82
N GLY A 486 -14.44 -3.97 4.41
CA GLY A 486 -15.02 -2.83 3.73
C GLY A 486 -15.99 -3.27 2.62
N PHE A 487 -15.63 -2.97 1.36
CA PHE A 487 -16.40 -3.30 0.16
C PHE A 487 -16.20 -4.75 -0.35
N LEU A 488 -15.36 -5.55 0.31
CA LEU A 488 -15.18 -6.97 -0.02
C LEU A 488 -16.00 -7.86 0.91
N PHE A 489 -16.78 -8.76 0.34
CA PHE A 489 -17.63 -9.72 1.04
C PHE A 489 -17.27 -11.16 0.67
N TYR A 490 -17.28 -12.05 1.66
CA TYR A 490 -16.88 -13.45 1.48
C TYR A 490 -18.07 -14.38 1.70
N VAL A 491 -18.45 -15.11 0.65
CA VAL A 491 -19.63 -15.99 0.63
C VAL A 491 -19.24 -17.46 0.47
N PRO A 492 -20.00 -18.42 1.04
CA PRO A 492 -19.74 -19.84 0.82
C PRO A 492 -19.85 -20.22 -0.66
N ALA A 493 -18.88 -20.98 -1.17
CA ALA A 493 -18.85 -21.49 -2.54
C ALA A 493 -19.78 -22.73 -2.77
N TRP A 494 -20.82 -22.90 -1.95
CA TRP A 494 -21.68 -24.07 -2.04
C TRP A 494 -22.67 -23.91 -3.22
N ASN A 495 -22.62 -24.85 -4.17
CA ASN A 495 -23.47 -24.90 -5.37
C ASN A 495 -23.45 -23.64 -6.26
N THR A 496 -22.36 -22.86 -6.24
CA THR A 496 -22.19 -21.71 -7.14
C THR A 496 -21.95 -22.13 -8.59
N SER A 497 -21.28 -23.26 -8.84
CA SER A 497 -20.96 -23.72 -10.21
C SER A 497 -21.93 -24.75 -10.80
N LYS A 498 -22.66 -25.51 -9.96
CA LYS A 498 -23.53 -26.63 -10.39
C LYS A 498 -24.99 -26.36 -10.01
N ILE A 499 -25.49 -25.22 -10.49
CA ILE A 499 -26.86 -24.77 -10.31
C ILE A 499 -27.38 -24.26 -11.65
N ASP A 500 -28.65 -24.53 -11.96
CA ASP A 500 -29.33 -23.87 -13.08
C ASP A 500 -29.64 -22.41 -12.68
N PRO A 501 -29.06 -21.40 -13.36
CA PRO A 501 -29.26 -19.99 -13.01
C PRO A 501 -30.69 -19.50 -13.28
N THR A 502 -31.50 -20.24 -14.06
CA THR A 502 -32.86 -19.83 -14.41
C THR A 502 -33.92 -20.37 -13.44
N THR A 503 -33.73 -21.58 -12.93
CA THR A 503 -34.69 -22.25 -12.04
C THR A 503 -34.18 -22.37 -10.60
N GLY A 504 -32.88 -22.20 -10.36
CA GLY A 504 -32.26 -22.51 -9.07
C GLY A 504 -32.10 -24.01 -8.83
N PHE A 505 -32.34 -24.87 -9.84
CA PHE A 505 -32.22 -26.31 -9.68
C PHE A 505 -30.78 -26.74 -9.39
N VAL A 506 -30.61 -27.54 -8.35
CA VAL A 506 -29.35 -28.17 -7.96
C VAL A 506 -29.57 -29.65 -7.84
N ASN A 507 -28.71 -30.47 -8.45
CA ASN A 507 -28.76 -31.91 -8.26
C ASN A 507 -28.26 -32.29 -6.86
N LEU A 508 -29.18 -32.64 -5.96
CA LEU A 508 -28.89 -33.16 -4.62
C LEU A 508 -28.91 -34.70 -4.54
N PHE A 509 -29.19 -35.40 -5.65
CA PHE A 509 -29.24 -36.85 -5.65
C PHE A 509 -27.84 -37.47 -5.53
N ASN A 510 -27.73 -38.56 -4.77
CA ASN A 510 -26.61 -39.48 -4.89
C ASN A 510 -26.95 -40.56 -5.92
N THR A 511 -26.59 -40.33 -7.19
CA THR A 511 -26.92 -41.22 -8.31
C THR A 511 -25.93 -42.38 -8.48
N LYS A 512 -24.97 -42.56 -7.57
CA LYS A 512 -24.01 -43.66 -7.66
C LYS A 512 -24.73 -44.99 -7.41
N TYR A 513 -24.63 -45.90 -8.37
CA TYR A 513 -25.10 -47.27 -8.18
C TYR A 513 -24.32 -47.97 -7.06
N GLU A 514 -25.05 -48.61 -6.15
CA GLU A 514 -24.49 -49.38 -5.04
C GLU A 514 -25.00 -50.83 -5.04
N SER A 515 -26.32 -51.02 -5.14
CA SER A 515 -26.97 -52.33 -5.23
C SER A 515 -28.31 -52.25 -5.94
N ILE A 516 -28.84 -53.40 -6.36
CA ILE A 516 -30.19 -53.49 -6.98
C ILE A 516 -31.26 -52.96 -6.03
N GLU A 517 -31.19 -53.30 -4.74
CA GLU A 517 -32.18 -52.85 -3.74
C GLU A 517 -32.17 -51.34 -3.57
N LYS A 518 -30.98 -50.72 -3.46
CA LYS A 518 -30.84 -49.27 -3.35
C LYS A 518 -31.30 -48.57 -4.62
N ALA A 519 -31.02 -49.13 -5.80
CA ALA A 519 -31.51 -48.60 -7.07
C ALA A 519 -33.04 -48.66 -7.17
N LYS A 520 -33.66 -49.80 -6.81
CA LYS A 520 -35.14 -49.92 -6.77
C LYS A 520 -35.76 -48.91 -5.80
N LYS A 521 -35.17 -48.77 -4.60
CA LYS A 521 -35.63 -47.78 -3.61
C LYS A 521 -35.53 -46.35 -4.17
N PHE A 522 -34.42 -45.99 -4.80
CA PHE A 522 -34.23 -44.68 -5.42
C PHE A 522 -35.30 -44.38 -6.49
N PHE A 523 -35.56 -45.31 -7.41
CA PHE A 523 -36.57 -45.10 -8.46
C PHE A 523 -38.01 -45.11 -7.93
N ASN A 524 -38.29 -45.86 -6.87
CA ASN A 524 -39.63 -45.88 -6.24
C ASN A 524 -39.97 -44.59 -5.48
N ASN A 525 -38.97 -43.77 -5.14
CA ASN A 525 -39.19 -42.49 -4.46
C ASN A 525 -39.61 -41.35 -5.43
N PHE A 526 -39.58 -41.58 -6.74
CA PHE A 526 -40.14 -40.62 -7.70
C PHE A 526 -41.67 -40.66 -7.67
N GLN A 527 -42.30 -39.49 -7.79
CA GLN A 527 -43.76 -39.36 -7.86
C GLN A 527 -44.29 -39.88 -9.20
N SER A 528 -43.58 -39.60 -10.29
CA SER A 528 -43.88 -40.17 -11.60
C SER A 528 -42.64 -40.21 -12.49
N ILE A 529 -42.60 -41.23 -13.35
CA ILE A 529 -41.60 -41.37 -14.43
C ILE A 529 -42.39 -41.65 -15.70
N LEU A 530 -42.53 -40.63 -16.56
CA LEU A 530 -43.42 -40.66 -17.72
C LEU A 530 -42.68 -40.23 -18.99
N PHE A 531 -43.21 -40.63 -20.13
CA PHE A 531 -42.74 -40.15 -21.44
C PHE A 531 -43.72 -39.11 -21.98
N ASN A 532 -43.28 -37.87 -22.13
CA ASN A 532 -44.08 -36.80 -22.73
C ASN A 532 -43.98 -36.90 -24.27
N LYS A 533 -45.02 -37.47 -24.89
CA LYS A 533 -45.07 -37.67 -26.35
C LYS A 533 -45.09 -36.36 -27.15
N LYS A 534 -45.60 -35.26 -26.58
CA LYS A 534 -45.73 -33.98 -27.27
C LYS A 534 -44.37 -33.29 -27.39
N GLU A 535 -43.63 -33.25 -26.29
CA GLU A 535 -42.33 -32.57 -26.19
C GLU A 535 -41.13 -33.53 -26.46
N ASN A 536 -41.41 -34.83 -26.59
CA ASN A 536 -40.45 -35.90 -26.92
C ASN A 536 -39.29 -36.05 -25.93
N HIS A 537 -39.60 -36.07 -24.63
CA HIS A 537 -38.64 -36.32 -23.55
C HIS A 537 -39.25 -37.13 -22.40
N PHE A 538 -38.39 -37.68 -21.53
CA PHE A 538 -38.82 -38.28 -20.27
C PHE A 538 -38.94 -37.23 -19.17
N GLU A 539 -39.99 -37.33 -18.37
CA GLU A 539 -40.25 -36.47 -17.22
C GLU A 539 -40.15 -37.30 -15.94
N PHE A 540 -39.28 -36.86 -15.05
CA PHE A 540 -39.09 -37.43 -13.73
C PHE A 540 -39.59 -36.42 -12.71
N THR A 541 -40.78 -36.65 -12.16
CA THR A 541 -41.37 -35.79 -11.13
C THR A 541 -40.99 -36.32 -9.76
N PHE A 542 -40.47 -35.46 -8.90
CA PHE A 542 -39.99 -35.84 -7.58
C PHE A 542 -40.19 -34.71 -6.57
N ASN A 543 -40.14 -35.06 -5.29
CA ASN A 543 -39.95 -34.13 -4.19
C ASN A 543 -38.68 -34.53 -3.43
N TYR A 544 -37.76 -33.59 -3.20
CA TYR A 544 -36.49 -33.90 -2.54
C TYR A 544 -36.65 -34.52 -1.15
N ASN A 545 -37.74 -34.23 -0.44
CA ASN A 545 -38.04 -34.83 0.86
C ASN A 545 -38.17 -36.36 0.82
N ASP A 546 -38.49 -36.92 -0.34
CA ASP A 546 -38.64 -38.37 -0.53
C ASP A 546 -37.28 -39.08 -0.73
N PHE A 547 -36.18 -38.32 -0.85
CA PHE A 547 -34.84 -38.83 -1.17
C PHE A 547 -33.83 -38.65 -0.03
N THR A 548 -34.22 -37.97 1.05
CA THR A 548 -33.41 -37.71 2.26
C THR A 548 -33.50 -38.80 3.30
#